data_AF-A0A9J5ZFR1-F1
#
_entry.id   AF-A0A9J5ZFR1-F1
#
_cell.length_a   1.000
_cell.length_b   1.000
_cell.length_c   1.000
_cell.angle_alpha   90.00
_cell.angle_beta   90.00
_cell.angle_gamma   90.00
#
_symmetry.space_group_name_H-M   'P 1'
#
loop_
_entity.id
_entity.type
_entity.pdbx_description
1 polymer ?
#
loop_
_entity_poly.entity_id
_entity_poly.type
_entity_poly.pdbx_seq_one_letter_code
_entity_poly.pdbx_strand_id
1 'polypeptide(L)'
;MAYFKKVVKASWSGDYSNDVFLQWKLKLKKIKLALSKWSREEEIVKLKEELFEQDPSIANRVEEFWKQKASIHWFSEGDKSTKFFHGLVRGRRRRLNVQRIMKADGQWVEGDDEVEAKALSFFQNQFAGCNLDNNFSLLQNIQPLVTTEDNGLFIAIPEETEIKRVVFELNGESACGPDGFTGHFFQVCWDRYCGYCGSFLSGEYPSQIHYSH
;
A
#
# COMPACT_ATOMS: atom_id res chain seq x y z
N MET A 1 -12.96 31.41 22.92
CA MET A 1 -11.70 31.74 22.18
C MET A 1 -10.54 32.31 23.02
N ALA A 2 -10.78 33.21 23.99
CA ALA A 2 -9.71 33.91 24.75
C ALA A 2 -8.80 33.00 25.60
N TYR A 3 -9.35 31.92 26.16
CA TYR A 3 -8.61 30.98 27.01
C TYR A 3 -7.53 30.21 26.25
N PHE A 4 -7.86 29.59 25.10
CA PHE A 4 -6.89 28.84 24.30
C PHE A 4 -5.74 29.72 23.80
N LYS A 5 -6.05 30.92 23.28
CA LYS A 5 -5.02 31.89 22.85
C LYS A 5 -4.08 32.28 23.99
N LYS A 6 -4.60 32.44 25.22
CA LYS A 6 -3.79 32.70 26.42
C LYS A 6 -2.86 31.53 26.75
N VAL A 7 -3.32 30.29 26.65
CA VAL A 7 -2.50 29.08 26.90
C VAL A 7 -1.39 28.91 25.86
N VAL A 8 -1.67 29.19 24.58
CA VAL A 8 -0.66 29.16 23.51
C VAL A 8 0.42 30.22 23.77
N LYS A 9 0.00 31.46 24.06
CA LYS A 9 0.93 32.57 24.34
C LYS A 9 1.78 32.32 25.58
N ALA A 10 1.20 31.80 26.65
CA ALA A 10 1.91 31.44 27.88
C ALA A 10 2.88 30.27 27.69
N SER A 11 2.56 29.33 26.81
CA SER A 11 3.45 28.18 26.55
C SER A 11 4.71 28.60 25.79
N TRP A 12 4.66 29.71 25.02
CA TRP A 12 5.71 30.16 24.10
C TRP A 12 6.57 31.31 24.64
N SER A 13 6.32 31.78 25.87
CA SER A 13 6.96 32.97 26.47
C SER A 13 7.94 32.66 27.63
N GLY A 14 8.47 31.45 27.72
CA GLY A 14 9.41 31.05 28.80
C GLY A 14 10.84 30.80 28.32
N ASP A 15 11.82 31.14 29.17
CA ASP A 15 13.25 31.03 28.93
C ASP A 15 13.75 29.59 28.71
N TYR A 16 14.71 29.47 27.80
CA TYR A 16 15.22 28.21 27.24
C TYR A 16 16.57 27.86 27.88
N SER A 17 16.58 27.30 29.09
CA SER A 17 17.83 26.89 29.75
C SER A 17 18.01 25.39 30.00
N ASN A 18 17.14 24.53 29.44
CA ASN A 18 17.24 23.06 29.58
C ASN A 18 16.80 22.34 28.28
N ASP A 19 17.06 21.02 28.21
CA ASP A 19 16.81 20.14 27.05
C ASP A 19 15.59 20.57 26.21
N VAL A 20 15.92 21.17 25.06
CA VAL A 20 15.00 21.81 24.13
C VAL A 20 13.93 20.82 23.66
N PHE A 21 14.26 19.54 23.51
CA PHE A 21 13.36 18.52 23.01
C PHE A 21 12.33 18.11 24.06
N LEU A 22 12.74 17.93 25.32
CA LEU A 22 11.83 17.65 26.43
C LEU A 22 10.88 18.84 26.68
N GLN A 23 11.40 20.06 26.63
CA GLN A 23 10.57 21.26 26.76
C GLN A 23 9.55 21.37 25.63
N TRP A 24 9.96 21.16 24.37
CA TRP A 24 9.07 21.16 23.21
C TRP A 24 7.97 20.09 23.34
N LYS A 25 8.32 18.88 23.78
CA LYS A 25 7.35 17.80 24.01
C LYS A 25 6.35 18.13 25.10
N LEU A 26 6.78 18.73 26.20
CA LEU A 26 5.89 19.18 27.30
C LEU A 26 4.96 20.31 26.85
N LYS A 27 5.52 21.26 26.09
CA LYS A 27 4.81 22.36 25.44
C LYS A 27 3.70 21.84 24.51
N LEU A 28 4.02 20.88 23.64
CA LEU A 28 3.03 20.22 22.77
C LEU A 28 1.97 19.46 23.56
N LYS A 29 2.33 18.76 24.64
CA LYS A 29 1.34 18.09 25.50
C LYS A 29 0.35 19.08 26.12
N LYS A 30 0.82 20.22 26.61
CA LYS A 30 -0.03 21.28 27.20
C LYS A 30 -0.99 21.86 26.15
N ILE A 31 -0.48 22.18 24.97
CA ILE A 31 -1.29 22.70 23.87
C ILE A 31 -2.30 21.65 23.40
N LYS A 32 -1.91 20.39 23.25
CA LYS A 32 -2.81 19.28 22.86
C LYS A 32 -3.95 19.09 23.85
N LEU A 33 -3.65 19.16 25.16
CA LEU A 33 -4.68 19.07 26.20
C LEU A 33 -5.65 20.25 26.17
N ALA A 34 -5.13 21.47 26.03
CA ALA A 34 -5.95 22.67 25.92
C ALA A 34 -6.80 22.68 24.64
N LEU A 35 -6.25 22.21 23.52
CA LEU A 35 -6.94 22.05 22.25
C LEU A 35 -8.07 21.01 22.36
N SER A 36 -7.82 19.88 23.01
CA SER A 36 -8.85 18.84 23.22
C SER A 36 -9.99 19.33 24.09
N LYS A 37 -9.73 20.21 25.06
CA LYS A 37 -10.79 20.81 25.89
C LYS A 37 -11.56 21.85 25.09
N TRP A 38 -10.86 22.74 24.40
CA TRP A 38 -11.46 23.79 23.59
C TRP A 38 -12.31 23.23 22.42
N SER A 39 -11.85 22.16 21.78
CA SER A 39 -12.59 21.51 20.68
C SER A 39 -13.87 20.79 21.13
N ARG A 40 -14.11 20.67 22.44
CA ARG A 40 -15.32 20.06 23.01
C ARG A 40 -16.29 21.10 23.60
N GLU A 41 -15.97 22.39 23.51
CA GLU A 41 -16.90 23.46 23.86
C GLU A 41 -18.08 23.45 22.87
N GLU A 42 -19.32 23.46 23.37
CA GLU A 42 -20.53 23.30 22.56
C GLU A 42 -20.64 24.32 21.43
N GLU A 43 -20.23 25.57 21.66
CA GLU A 43 -20.19 26.62 20.63
C GLU A 43 -19.26 26.25 19.46
N ILE A 44 -18.13 25.60 19.74
CA ILE A 44 -17.17 25.18 18.71
C ILE A 44 -17.68 23.94 17.98
N VAL A 45 -18.40 23.05 18.65
CA VAL A 45 -19.04 21.89 18.01
C VAL A 45 -20.11 22.37 17.03
N LYS A 46 -21.00 23.28 17.45
CA LYS A 46 -22.02 23.87 16.59
C LYS A 46 -21.43 24.63 15.39
N LEU A 47 -20.39 25.44 15.62
CA LEU A 47 -19.70 26.13 14.52
C LEU A 47 -19.01 25.17 13.54
N LYS A 48 -18.53 24.01 14.02
CA LYS A 48 -17.95 22.97 13.15
C LYS A 48 -19.02 22.23 12.37
N GLU A 49 -20.18 21.97 12.97
CA GLU A 49 -21.34 21.38 12.32
C GLU A 49 -21.90 22.32 11.25
N GLU A 50 -22.09 23.61 11.57
CA GLU A 50 -22.53 24.63 10.59
C GLU A 50 -21.52 24.80 9.44
N LEU A 51 -20.22 24.80 9.75
CA LEU A 51 -19.18 24.88 8.71
C LEU A 51 -19.11 23.60 7.86
N PHE A 52 -19.38 22.44 8.45
CA PHE A 52 -19.47 21.17 7.75
C PHE A 52 -20.70 21.11 6.84
N GLU A 53 -21.84 21.65 7.27
CA GLU A 53 -23.04 21.79 6.46
C GLU A 53 -22.85 22.77 5.30
N GLN A 54 -22.06 23.83 5.51
CA GLN A 54 -21.72 24.81 4.47
C GLN A 54 -20.75 24.25 3.42
N ASP A 55 -19.77 23.42 3.81
CA ASP A 55 -18.82 22.83 2.88
C ASP A 55 -18.36 21.41 3.30
N PRO A 56 -19.12 20.36 2.94
CA PRO A 56 -18.74 18.97 3.22
C PRO A 56 -17.50 18.52 2.43
N SER A 57 -17.08 19.26 1.39
CA SER A 57 -15.88 18.96 0.61
C SER A 57 -14.61 18.98 1.47
N ILE A 58 -14.56 19.87 2.47
CA ILE A 58 -13.36 20.02 3.32
C ILE A 58 -13.10 18.75 4.12
N ALA A 59 -14.14 18.14 4.69
CA ALA A 59 -14.01 16.90 5.46
C ALA A 59 -13.56 15.74 4.57
N ASN A 60 -14.16 15.62 3.38
CA ASN A 60 -13.78 14.60 2.40
C ASN A 60 -12.32 14.75 1.97
N ARG A 61 -11.87 15.97 1.66
CA ARG A 61 -10.48 16.25 1.27
C ARG A 61 -9.48 15.98 2.40
N VAL A 62 -9.87 16.25 3.65
CA VAL A 62 -9.06 15.92 4.83
C VAL A 62 -8.99 14.40 5.02
N GLU A 63 -10.10 13.69 4.85
CA GLU A 63 -10.15 12.24 4.93
C GLU A 63 -9.32 11.57 3.83
N GLU A 64 -9.45 12.02 2.58
CA GLU A 64 -8.63 11.59 1.44
C GLU A 64 -7.16 11.83 1.69
N PHE A 65 -6.79 13.03 2.17
CA PHE A 65 -5.41 13.34 2.55
C PHE A 65 -4.88 12.37 3.62
N TRP A 66 -5.68 12.06 4.65
CA TRP A 66 -5.26 11.12 5.69
C TRP A 66 -5.23 9.67 5.22
N LYS A 67 -6.12 9.25 4.31
CA LYS A 67 -6.11 7.94 3.66
C LYS A 67 -4.85 7.77 2.81
N GLN A 68 -4.54 8.75 1.96
CA GLN A 68 -3.32 8.79 1.16
C GLN A 68 -2.08 8.79 2.07
N LYS A 69 -2.08 9.64 3.11
CA LYS A 69 -0.98 9.70 4.07
C LYS A 69 -0.80 8.40 4.85
N ALA A 70 -1.88 7.72 5.23
CA ALA A 70 -1.84 6.42 5.90
C ALA A 70 -1.34 5.32 4.95
N SER A 71 -1.72 5.35 3.67
CA SER A 71 -1.22 4.45 2.63
C SER A 71 0.28 4.65 2.37
N ILE A 72 0.71 5.91 2.20
CA ILE A 72 2.13 6.29 2.07
C ILE A 72 2.90 5.95 3.35
N HIS A 73 2.30 6.16 4.52
CA HIS A 73 2.89 5.82 5.81
C HIS A 73 3.03 4.31 5.98
N TRP A 74 2.02 3.54 5.62
CA TRP A 74 2.08 2.09 5.59
C TRP A 74 3.17 1.59 4.65
N PHE A 75 3.32 2.19 3.48
CA PHE A 75 4.38 1.87 2.54
C PHE A 75 5.77 2.22 3.10
N SER A 76 5.96 3.46 3.56
CA SER A 76 7.24 3.95 4.12
C SER A 76 7.65 3.22 5.39
N GLU A 77 6.70 2.86 6.25
CA GLU A 77 6.96 2.06 7.44
C GLU A 77 6.98 0.56 7.16
N GLY A 78 6.42 0.09 6.04
CA GLY A 78 6.43 -1.32 5.65
C GLY A 78 7.79 -1.76 5.12
N ASP A 79 8.50 -0.85 4.45
CA ASP A 79 9.86 -1.07 3.98
C ASP A 79 10.89 -0.93 5.11
N LYS A 80 10.52 -0.21 6.18
CA LYS A 80 11.30 -0.13 7.42
C LYS A 80 10.88 -1.30 8.33
N SER A 81 11.81 -2.06 8.89
CA SER A 81 11.48 -3.07 9.91
C SER A 81 11.02 -2.42 11.23
N THR A 82 9.84 -1.79 11.27
CA THR A 82 9.34 -1.08 12.46
C THR A 82 8.67 -2.04 13.44
N LYS A 83 8.62 -1.62 14.72
CA LYS A 83 7.99 -2.41 15.81
C LYS A 83 6.52 -2.73 15.54
N PHE A 84 5.82 -1.88 14.79
CA PHE A 84 4.43 -2.09 14.38
C PHE A 84 4.29 -3.30 13.46
N PHE A 85 5.12 -3.42 12.41
CA PHE A 85 5.13 -4.57 11.51
C PHE A 85 5.59 -5.84 12.21
N HIS A 86 6.60 -5.78 13.08
CA HIS A 86 6.94 -6.94 13.91
C HIS A 86 5.79 -7.38 14.81
N GLY A 87 5.00 -6.44 15.34
CA GLY A 87 3.77 -6.74 16.09
C GLY A 87 2.70 -7.41 15.23
N LEU A 88 2.44 -6.87 14.04
CA LEU A 88 1.47 -7.40 13.09
C LEU A 88 1.88 -8.80 12.58
N VAL A 89 3.15 -8.98 12.20
CA VAL A 89 3.72 -10.26 11.77
C VAL A 89 3.66 -11.27 12.90
N ARG A 90 4.00 -10.90 14.14
CA ARG A 90 3.85 -11.78 15.31
C ARG A 90 2.39 -12.18 15.54
N GLY A 91 1.45 -11.24 15.42
CA GLY A 91 0.02 -11.52 15.53
C GLY A 91 -0.48 -12.46 14.43
N ARG A 92 -0.05 -12.22 13.18
CA ARG A 92 -0.39 -13.06 12.04
C ARG A 92 0.23 -14.45 12.16
N ARG A 93 1.49 -14.56 12.55
CA ARG A 93 2.16 -15.84 12.86
C ARG A 93 1.45 -16.60 13.97
N ARG A 94 1.03 -15.93 15.05
CA ARG A 94 0.26 -16.57 16.13
C ARG A 94 -1.07 -17.13 15.65
N ARG A 95 -1.81 -16.36 14.83
CA ARG A 95 -3.12 -16.79 14.30
C ARG A 95 -3.01 -17.89 13.25
N LEU A 96 -2.00 -17.83 12.40
CA LEU A 96 -1.78 -18.79 11.32
C LEU A 96 -0.89 -19.96 11.76
N ASN A 97 -0.52 -20.04 13.03
CA ASN A 97 0.29 -21.15 13.51
C ASN A 97 -0.54 -22.43 13.49
N VAL A 98 -0.10 -23.41 12.70
CA VAL A 98 -0.72 -24.72 12.64
C VAL A 98 -0.15 -25.54 13.78
N GLN A 99 -0.87 -25.61 14.89
CA GLN A 99 -0.42 -26.34 16.08
C GLN A 99 -0.49 -27.85 15.92
N ARG A 100 -1.38 -28.33 15.04
CA ARG A 100 -1.64 -29.75 14.84
C ARG A 100 -2.30 -30.06 13.52
N ILE A 101 -1.93 -31.19 12.93
CA ILE A 101 -2.48 -31.69 11.66
C ILE A 101 -3.06 -33.08 11.91
N MET A 102 -4.27 -33.34 11.42
CA MET A 102 -4.90 -34.67 11.48
C MET A 102 -4.44 -35.49 10.27
N LYS A 103 -3.97 -36.72 10.53
CA LYS A 103 -3.62 -37.70 9.50
C LYS A 103 -4.87 -38.36 8.92
N ALA A 104 -4.69 -39.03 7.78
CA ALA A 104 -5.74 -39.81 7.13
C ALA A 104 -6.21 -41.02 7.96
N ASP A 105 -5.39 -41.48 8.91
CA ASP A 105 -5.72 -42.56 9.86
C ASP A 105 -6.48 -42.05 11.11
N GLY A 106 -6.82 -40.76 11.16
CA GLY A 106 -7.55 -40.13 12.27
C GLY A 106 -6.68 -39.72 13.46
N GLN A 107 -5.36 -39.93 13.42
CA GLN A 107 -4.45 -39.50 14.49
C GLN A 107 -4.03 -38.04 14.33
N TRP A 108 -3.91 -37.33 15.46
CA TRP A 108 -3.38 -35.97 15.49
C TRP A 108 -1.85 -36.00 15.62
N VAL A 109 -1.20 -35.17 14.80
CA VAL A 109 0.24 -34.90 14.88
C VAL A 109 0.41 -33.54 15.54
N GLU A 110 1.19 -33.50 16.61
CA GLU A 110 1.44 -32.33 17.44
C GLU A 110 2.96 -32.11 17.55
N GLY A 111 3.40 -30.86 17.41
CA GLY A 111 4.82 -30.48 17.45
C GLY A 111 5.32 -29.92 16.12
N ASP A 112 6.08 -28.83 16.19
CA ASP A 112 6.52 -28.07 15.01
C ASP A 112 7.32 -28.96 14.04
N ASP A 113 8.22 -29.82 14.54
CA ASP A 113 9.06 -30.70 13.72
C ASP A 113 8.24 -31.78 12.98
N GLU A 114 7.26 -32.39 13.67
CA GLU A 114 6.43 -33.44 13.07
C GLU A 114 5.41 -32.87 12.07
N VAL A 115 4.87 -31.69 12.38
CA VAL A 115 3.98 -30.93 11.48
C VAL A 115 4.73 -30.49 10.22
N GLU A 116 5.96 -29.99 10.36
CA GLU A 116 6.82 -29.61 9.24
C GLU A 116 7.15 -30.82 8.36
N ALA A 117 7.64 -31.92 8.95
CA ALA A 117 7.96 -33.14 8.22
C ALA A 117 6.74 -33.69 7.46
N LYS A 118 5.56 -33.63 8.09
CA LYS A 118 4.32 -34.09 7.45
C LYS A 118 3.91 -33.17 6.31
N ALA A 119 3.95 -31.85 6.50
CA ALA A 119 3.65 -30.87 5.46
C ALA A 119 4.60 -31.02 4.26
N LEU A 120 5.90 -31.17 4.51
CA LEU A 120 6.90 -31.41 3.47
C LEU A 120 6.59 -32.70 2.69
N SER A 121 6.35 -33.82 3.38
CA SER A 121 6.01 -35.08 2.71
C SER A 121 4.73 -34.99 1.88
N PHE A 122 3.73 -34.25 2.36
CA PHE A 122 2.47 -34.04 1.66
C PHE A 122 2.69 -33.27 0.36
N PHE A 123 3.35 -32.11 0.42
CA PHE A 123 3.60 -31.30 -0.77
C PHE A 123 4.61 -31.97 -1.71
N GLN A 124 5.64 -32.62 -1.19
CA GLN A 124 6.55 -33.42 -2.02
C GLN A 124 5.77 -34.47 -2.80
N ASN A 125 4.89 -35.26 -2.17
CA ASN A 125 4.09 -36.24 -2.90
C ASN A 125 3.09 -35.60 -3.86
N GLN A 126 2.47 -34.47 -3.49
CA GLN A 126 1.52 -33.73 -4.32
C GLN A 126 2.16 -33.13 -5.57
N PHE A 127 3.44 -32.74 -5.49
CA PHE A 127 4.19 -32.12 -6.59
C PHE A 127 5.18 -33.08 -7.26
N ALA A 128 5.50 -34.23 -6.65
CA ALA A 128 6.32 -35.31 -7.23
C ALA A 128 5.47 -36.36 -7.96
N GLY A 129 4.19 -36.49 -7.65
CA GLY A 129 3.21 -37.01 -8.60
C GLY A 129 2.81 -35.86 -9.52
N CYS A 130 3.16 -35.85 -10.80
CA CYS A 130 2.93 -36.93 -11.74
C CYS A 130 4.06 -36.98 -12.78
N ASN A 131 4.60 -38.17 -13.04
CA ASN A 131 4.91 -38.54 -14.42
C ASN A 131 3.57 -38.63 -15.15
N LEU A 132 2.93 -37.49 -15.44
CA LEU A 132 1.98 -37.45 -16.53
C LEU A 132 2.82 -37.85 -17.73
N ASP A 133 2.48 -38.97 -18.36
CA ASP A 133 2.83 -39.12 -19.77
C ASP A 133 2.44 -37.78 -20.40
N ASN A 134 3.44 -37.02 -20.87
CA ASN A 134 3.27 -35.73 -21.55
C ASN A 134 2.62 -35.97 -22.93
N ASN A 135 1.58 -36.78 -22.96
CA ASN A 135 0.80 -37.14 -24.11
C ASN A 135 -0.20 -36.01 -24.33
N PHE A 136 0.32 -34.90 -24.85
CA PHE A 136 -0.46 -33.76 -25.32
C PHE A 136 -1.30 -34.09 -26.56
N SER A 137 -1.39 -35.36 -27.00
CA SER A 137 -2.26 -35.75 -28.13
C SER A 137 -3.72 -35.40 -27.87
N LEU A 138 -4.16 -35.34 -26.61
CA LEU A 138 -5.50 -34.83 -26.27
C LEU A 138 -5.68 -33.35 -26.61
N LEU A 139 -4.62 -32.54 -26.56
CA LEU A 139 -4.67 -31.13 -26.96
C LEU A 139 -4.82 -30.96 -28.47
N GLN A 140 -4.48 -31.97 -29.29
CA GLN A 140 -4.68 -31.92 -30.75
C GLN A 140 -6.16 -31.94 -31.14
N ASN A 141 -7.03 -32.40 -30.23
CA ASN A 141 -8.48 -32.41 -30.44
C ASN A 141 -9.15 -31.09 -29.98
N ILE A 142 -8.39 -30.21 -29.34
CA ILE A 142 -8.87 -28.89 -28.92
C ILE A 142 -8.62 -27.92 -30.07
N GLN A 143 -9.69 -27.35 -30.61
CA GLN A 143 -9.52 -26.31 -31.63
C GLN A 143 -8.87 -25.07 -30.99
N PRO A 144 -7.81 -24.51 -31.60
CA PRO A 144 -7.22 -23.27 -31.13
C PRO A 144 -8.25 -22.15 -31.20
N LEU A 145 -8.58 -21.56 -30.05
CA LEU A 145 -9.47 -20.40 -29.96
C LEU A 145 -8.76 -19.11 -30.37
N VAL A 146 -7.45 -19.05 -30.13
CA VAL A 146 -6.58 -17.93 -30.51
C VAL A 146 -6.03 -18.22 -31.89
N THR A 147 -6.40 -17.40 -32.87
CA THR A 147 -5.90 -17.52 -34.24
C THR A 147 -4.45 -17.03 -34.33
N THR A 148 -3.77 -17.36 -35.44
CA THR A 148 -2.42 -16.86 -35.69
C THR A 148 -2.42 -15.33 -35.78
N GLU A 149 -3.51 -14.77 -36.32
CA GLU A 149 -3.79 -13.35 -36.41
C GLU A 149 -3.94 -12.71 -35.02
N ASP A 150 -4.71 -13.34 -34.11
CA ASP A 150 -4.85 -12.89 -32.72
C ASP A 150 -3.51 -12.91 -31.99
N ASN A 151 -2.71 -13.96 -32.20
CA ASN A 151 -1.35 -14.01 -31.66
C ASN A 151 -0.46 -12.89 -32.21
N GLY A 152 -0.62 -12.54 -33.49
CA GLY A 152 0.05 -11.39 -34.09
C GLY A 152 -0.31 -10.08 -33.40
N LEU A 153 -1.58 -9.92 -32.98
CA LEU A 153 -2.04 -8.77 -32.20
C LEU A 153 -1.47 -8.77 -30.77
N PHE A 154 -1.41 -9.92 -30.09
CA PHE A 154 -0.88 -10.00 -28.73
C PHE A 154 0.63 -9.76 -28.62
N ILE A 155 1.37 -10.00 -29.70
CA ILE A 155 2.83 -9.81 -29.75
C ILE A 155 3.19 -8.42 -30.34
N ALA A 156 2.21 -7.72 -30.93
CA ALA A 156 2.44 -6.39 -31.47
C ALA A 156 2.79 -5.39 -30.36
N ILE A 157 3.64 -4.41 -30.70
CA ILE A 157 3.93 -3.29 -29.82
C ILE A 157 2.66 -2.43 -29.71
N PRO A 158 2.12 -2.18 -28.51
CA PRO A 158 0.91 -1.39 -28.33
C PRO A 158 1.14 0.07 -28.75
N GLU A 159 0.10 0.72 -29.24
CA GLU A 159 0.15 2.13 -29.60
C GLU A 159 0.21 3.03 -28.36
N GLU A 160 0.86 4.20 -28.47
CA GLU A 160 0.93 5.18 -27.37
C GLU A 160 -0.47 5.60 -26.87
N THR A 161 -1.44 5.69 -27.80
CA THR A 161 -2.85 6.00 -27.52
C THR A 161 -3.52 4.93 -26.65
N GLU A 162 -3.22 3.66 -26.91
CA GLU A 162 -3.71 2.52 -26.13
C GLU A 162 -3.09 2.51 -24.73
N ILE A 163 -1.77 2.70 -24.64
CA ILE A 163 -1.07 2.76 -23.35
C ILE A 163 -1.63 3.92 -22.51
N LYS A 164 -1.83 5.09 -23.13
CA LYS A 164 -2.44 6.26 -22.48
C LYS A 164 -3.83 5.94 -21.95
N ARG A 165 -4.68 5.33 -22.78
CA ARG A 165 -6.04 4.96 -22.38
C ARG A 165 -6.00 4.05 -21.14
N VAL A 166 -5.19 2.99 -21.17
CA VAL A 166 -5.08 2.05 -20.04
C VAL A 166 -4.58 2.76 -18.78
N VAL A 167 -3.55 3.61 -18.88
CA VAL A 167 -3.02 4.34 -17.71
C VAL A 167 -4.03 5.30 -17.10
N PHE A 168 -4.89 5.91 -17.92
CA PHE A 168 -5.95 6.80 -17.44
C PHE A 168 -7.20 6.04 -16.97
N GLU A 169 -7.40 4.80 -17.40
CA GLU A 169 -8.41 3.88 -16.84
C GLU A 169 -7.99 3.26 -15.51
N LEU A 170 -6.68 3.22 -15.21
CA LEU A 170 -6.20 2.78 -13.90
C LEU A 170 -6.76 3.67 -12.79
N ASN A 171 -7.19 3.03 -11.70
CA ASN A 171 -7.57 3.77 -10.50
C ASN A 171 -6.33 4.45 -9.91
N GLY A 172 -6.30 5.78 -9.94
CA GLY A 172 -5.17 6.59 -9.48
C GLY A 172 -4.85 6.45 -7.99
N GLU A 173 -5.82 5.98 -7.20
CA GLU A 173 -5.69 5.71 -5.76
C GLU A 173 -5.26 4.26 -5.45
N SER A 174 -4.99 3.45 -6.46
CA SER A 174 -4.54 2.07 -6.27
C SER A 174 -3.27 2.01 -5.44
N ALA A 175 -3.13 0.91 -4.70
CA ALA A 175 -1.94 0.66 -3.91
C ALA A 175 -0.68 0.76 -4.78
N CYS A 176 0.29 1.45 -4.23
CA CYS A 176 1.56 1.71 -4.86
C CYS A 176 2.35 0.41 -5.12
N GLY A 177 3.06 0.34 -6.25
CA GLY A 177 4.03 -0.72 -6.51
C GLY A 177 5.24 -0.64 -5.58
N PRO A 178 6.19 -1.60 -5.65
CA PRO A 178 7.43 -1.57 -4.88
C PRO A 178 8.32 -0.34 -5.18
N ASP A 179 8.03 0.40 -6.25
CA ASP A 179 8.71 1.60 -6.71
C ASP A 179 8.25 2.90 -6.03
N GLY A 180 7.14 2.92 -5.30
CA GLY A 180 6.68 4.12 -4.59
C GLY A 180 5.79 5.07 -5.41
N PHE A 181 5.43 4.74 -6.65
CA PHE A 181 4.51 5.52 -7.48
C PHE A 181 3.08 4.96 -7.54
N THR A 182 2.09 5.85 -7.42
CA THR A 182 0.66 5.51 -7.59
C THR A 182 0.19 5.73 -9.03
N GLY A 183 -0.95 5.15 -9.41
CA GLY A 183 -1.54 5.39 -10.74
C GLY A 183 -1.74 6.89 -11.04
N HIS A 184 -2.05 7.69 -10.02
CA HIS A 184 -2.20 9.14 -10.15
C HIS A 184 -0.89 9.84 -10.58
N PHE A 185 0.27 9.35 -10.13
CA PHE A 185 1.57 9.89 -10.56
C PHE A 185 1.77 9.72 -12.07
N PHE A 186 1.48 8.53 -12.61
CA PHE A 186 1.63 8.26 -14.04
C PHE A 186 0.65 9.04 -14.90
N GLN A 187 -0.56 9.31 -14.40
CA GLN A 187 -1.55 10.17 -15.08
C GLN A 187 -1.09 11.63 -15.16
N VAL A 188 -0.54 12.17 -14.05
CA VAL A 188 -0.08 13.56 -13.99
C VAL A 188 1.21 13.77 -14.78
N CYS A 189 2.14 12.82 -14.72
CA CYS A 189 3.44 12.93 -15.38
C CYS A 189 3.45 12.35 -16.80
N TRP A 190 2.31 11.94 -17.35
CA TRP A 190 2.21 11.29 -18.66
C TRP A 190 3.00 12.03 -19.75
N ASP A 191 2.81 13.35 -19.87
CA ASP A 191 3.44 14.17 -20.91
C ASP A 191 4.99 14.21 -20.83
N ARG A 192 5.57 13.86 -19.69
CA ARG A 192 7.02 13.77 -19.50
C ARG A 192 7.59 12.39 -19.86
N TYR A 193 6.76 11.35 -19.80
CA TYR A 193 7.17 9.96 -20.02
C TYR A 193 6.73 9.39 -21.37
N CYS A 194 5.69 9.96 -21.99
CA CYS A 194 5.09 9.41 -23.21
C CYS A 194 6.09 9.30 -24.38
N GLY A 195 7.05 10.25 -24.47
CA GLY A 195 8.13 10.22 -25.47
C GLY A 195 9.15 9.08 -25.29
N TYR A 196 9.19 8.41 -24.13
CA TYR A 196 10.10 7.29 -23.85
C TYR A 196 9.42 5.93 -23.97
N CYS A 197 8.08 5.87 -24.02
CA CYS A 197 7.33 4.63 -24.08
C CYS A 197 7.65 3.81 -25.34
N GLY A 198 7.77 4.46 -26.50
CA GLY A 198 8.14 3.79 -27.76
C GLY A 198 9.54 3.18 -27.73
N SER A 199 10.53 3.93 -27.23
CA SER A 199 11.92 3.49 -27.08
C SER A 199 12.10 2.35 -26.07
N PHE A 200 11.32 2.37 -24.98
CA PHE A 200 11.33 1.31 -23.97
C PHE A 200 10.78 -0.01 -24.52
N LEU A 201 9.71 0.05 -25.33
CA LEU A 201 9.06 -1.13 -25.91
C LEU A 201 9.79 -1.69 -27.13
N SER A 202 10.52 -0.85 -27.88
CA SER A 202 11.38 -1.29 -28.99
C SER A 202 12.75 -1.82 -28.53
N GLY A 203 13.13 -1.56 -27.26
CA GLY A 203 14.44 -1.92 -26.72
C GLY A 203 15.58 -0.97 -27.15
N GLU A 204 15.28 0.11 -27.87
CA GLU A 204 16.24 1.12 -28.30
C GLU A 204 16.34 2.24 -27.26
N TYR A 205 17.20 2.05 -26.26
CA TYR A 205 17.43 3.08 -25.23
C TYR A 205 18.34 4.19 -25.76
N PRO A 206 17.94 5.47 -25.67
CA PRO A 206 18.84 6.58 -25.95
C PRO A 206 20.00 6.58 -24.94
N SER A 207 21.22 6.79 -25.44
CA SER A 207 22.48 6.72 -24.68
C SER A 207 22.64 7.77 -23.57
N GLN A 208 21.70 8.69 -23.42
CA GLN A 208 21.67 9.70 -22.37
C GLN A 208 20.29 9.75 -21.71
N ILE A 209 20.16 9.07 -20.57
CA ILE A 209 19.05 9.29 -19.64
C ILE A 209 19.38 10.56 -18.86
N HIS A 210 18.73 11.67 -19.18
CA HIS A 210 18.83 12.89 -18.39
C HIS A 210 18.15 12.68 -17.04
N TYR A 211 18.93 12.38 -16.01
CA TYR A 211 18.48 12.46 -14.63
C TYR A 211 18.23 13.93 -14.28
N SER A 212 16.97 14.32 -14.11
CA SER A 212 16.62 15.58 -13.45
C SER A 212 16.58 15.36 -11.94
N HIS A 213 17.50 16.03 -11.24
CA HIS A 213 17.55 16.15 -9.77
C HIS A 213 16.32 16.86 -9.19
#